data_AF-A0A662VRC5-F1
#
_entry.id   AF-A0A662VRC5-F1
#
_cell.length_a   1.000
_cell.length_b   1.000
_cell.length_c   1.000
_cell.angle_alpha   90.00
_cell.angle_beta   90.00
_cell.angle_gamma   90.00
#
_symmetry.space_group_name_H-M   'P 1'
#
loop_
_entity.id
_entity.type
_entity.pdbx_description
1 polymer ?
#
loop_
_entity_poly.entity_id
_entity_poly.type
_entity_poly.pdbx_seq_one_letter_code
_entity_poly.pdbx_strand_id
1 'polypeptide(L)'
;MDIDELLIILEKNRSKLTKLEDDFYGQIQKRISELEDSRKDADDYEISRIDDEIRTIKRIQRRIFEARTSKIIRAAWAKVCGEAVNVENLTTAEKDLLTKLTNLISEFRDAMTEKVNTEIENAKNQTNEDLSETSQDFELVRVKTNIGKFEGVDGKTYKLSREDVVTLPKLNAKALIKADAAEPISWGDSE
;
A
#
# COMPACT_ATOMS: atom_id res chain seq x y z
N MET A 1 22.75 13.79 -3.76
CA MET A 1 22.26 12.44 -3.43
C MET A 1 23.41 11.54 -3.14
N ASP A 2 23.76 11.44 -1.86
CA ASP A 2 24.75 10.50 -1.35
C ASP A 2 24.10 9.28 -0.68
N ILE A 3 24.91 8.33 -0.21
CA ILE A 3 24.42 7.13 0.48
C ILE A 3 23.75 7.48 1.81
N ASP A 4 24.25 8.49 2.53
CA ASP A 4 23.76 8.84 3.87
C ASP A 4 22.36 9.48 3.80
N GLU A 5 22.15 10.40 2.85
CA GLU A 5 20.85 10.95 2.48
C GLU A 5 19.86 9.83 2.11
N LEU A 6 20.29 8.87 1.29
CA LEU A 6 19.47 7.73 0.90
C LEU A 6 19.12 6.82 2.09
N LEU A 7 20.04 6.62 3.04
CA LEU A 7 19.78 5.87 4.27
C LEU A 7 18.77 6.58 5.17
N ILE A 8 18.88 7.90 5.33
CA ILE A 8 17.93 8.72 6.08
C ILE A 8 16.53 8.63 5.45
N ILE A 9 16.46 8.75 4.13
CA ILE A 9 15.19 8.63 3.39
C ILE A 9 14.60 7.24 3.56
N LEU A 10 15.42 6.19 3.46
CA LEU A 10 14.99 4.81 3.67
C LEU A 10 14.42 4.61 5.08
N GLU A 11 15.09 5.11 6.11
CA GLU A 11 14.65 4.99 7.49
C GLU A 11 13.32 5.70 7.72
N LYS A 12 13.21 6.95 7.27
CA LYS A 12 11.97 7.73 7.31
C LYS A 12 10.81 7.03 6.61
N ASN A 13 11.07 6.41 5.46
CA ASN A 13 10.06 5.70 4.67
C ASN A 13 9.72 4.30 5.19
N ARG A 14 10.38 3.77 6.25
CA ARG A 14 9.93 2.51 6.88
C ARG A 14 8.59 2.68 7.56
N SER A 15 8.47 3.69 8.42
CA SER A 15 7.28 3.93 9.25
C SER A 15 6.24 4.82 8.57
N LYS A 16 6.66 5.97 8.03
CA LYS A 16 5.75 7.01 7.50
C LYS A 16 6.07 7.32 6.04
N LEU A 17 5.04 7.51 5.21
CA LEU A 17 5.26 8.06 3.88
C LEU A 17 5.74 9.51 4.04
N THR A 18 7.00 9.76 3.70
CA THR A 18 7.56 11.12 3.72
C THR A 18 7.52 11.73 2.33
N LYS A 19 7.36 13.05 2.28
CA LYS A 19 7.42 13.79 1.03
C LYS A 19 8.78 13.58 0.39
N LEU A 20 8.78 13.13 -0.86
CA LEU A 20 9.94 13.11 -1.72
C LEU A 20 9.78 14.19 -2.78
N GLU A 21 10.91 14.69 -3.26
CA GLU A 21 10.96 15.53 -4.45
C GLU A 21 10.63 14.68 -5.69
N ASP A 22 10.00 15.30 -6.69
CA ASP A 22 9.61 14.60 -7.92
C ASP A 22 10.83 14.07 -8.70
N ASP A 23 11.96 14.78 -8.63
CA ASP A 23 13.21 14.38 -9.29
C ASP A 23 14.09 13.45 -8.43
N PHE A 24 13.58 12.95 -7.30
CA PHE A 24 14.35 12.08 -6.40
C PHE A 24 15.02 10.90 -7.15
N TYR A 25 14.26 10.21 -8.01
CA TYR A 25 14.81 9.10 -8.79
C TYR A 25 15.81 9.57 -9.87
N GLY A 26 15.63 10.78 -10.42
CA GLY A 26 16.56 11.39 -11.35
C GLY A 26 17.90 11.73 -10.69
N GLN A 27 17.88 12.22 -9.46
CA GLN A 27 19.09 12.49 -8.68
C GLN A 27 19.89 11.21 -8.38
N ILE A 28 19.22 10.08 -8.09
CA ILE A 28 19.89 8.77 -7.95
C ILE A 28 20.55 8.35 -9.25
N GLN A 29 19.84 8.46 -10.37
CA GLN A 29 20.38 8.10 -11.69
C GLN A 29 21.60 8.94 -12.03
N LYS A 30 21.53 10.26 -11.81
CA LYS A 30 22.66 11.16 -12.02
C LYS A 30 23.88 10.74 -11.21
N ARG A 31 23.71 10.40 -9.92
CA ARG A 31 24.81 9.92 -9.08
C ARG A 31 25.42 8.62 -9.59
N ILE A 32 24.58 7.67 -10.03
CA ILE A 32 25.07 6.40 -10.60
C ILE A 32 25.87 6.68 -11.88
N SER A 33 25.40 7.58 -12.76
CA SER A 33 26.13 7.94 -13.98
C SER A 33 27.46 8.63 -13.69
N GLU A 34 27.52 9.53 -12.70
CA GLU A 34 28.78 10.16 -12.27
C GLU A 34 29.80 9.13 -11.75
N LEU A 35 29.32 8.12 -11.01
CA LEU A 35 30.15 7.01 -10.54
C LEU A 35 30.63 6.12 -11.70
N GLU A 36 29.74 5.81 -12.65
CA GLU A 36 30.06 5.04 -13.85
C GLU A 36 31.07 5.76 -14.77
N ASP A 37 31.01 7.09 -14.84
CA ASP A 37 32.00 7.90 -15.56
C ASP A 37 33.35 7.91 -14.84
N SER A 38 33.33 8.11 -13.51
CA SER A 38 34.55 8.08 -12.69
C SER A 38 35.26 6.72 -12.75
N ARG A 39 34.51 5.63 -12.95
CA ARG A 39 35.03 4.26 -13.09
C ARG A 39 35.90 4.07 -14.34
N LYS A 40 35.75 4.90 -15.38
CA LYS A 40 36.45 4.71 -16.67
C LYS A 40 37.96 4.95 -16.58
N ASP A 41 38.35 5.89 -15.74
CA ASP A 41 39.75 6.33 -15.57
C ASP A 41 40.37 5.84 -14.24
N ALA A 42 39.66 4.96 -13.52
CA ALA A 42 39.99 4.50 -12.18
C ALA A 42 40.96 3.30 -12.18
N ASP A 43 41.74 3.15 -11.10
CA ASP A 43 42.54 1.95 -10.85
C ASP A 43 41.72 0.76 -10.31
N ASP A 44 42.31 -0.44 -10.20
CA ASP A 44 41.60 -1.65 -9.74
C ASP A 44 40.97 -1.49 -8.34
N TYR A 45 41.61 -0.74 -7.44
CA TYR A 45 41.09 -0.52 -6.09
C TYR A 45 39.90 0.46 -6.11
N GLU A 46 40.04 1.53 -6.87
CA GLU A 46 38.99 2.53 -7.10
C GLU A 46 37.78 1.92 -7.81
N ILE A 47 37.98 1.06 -8.81
CA ILE A 47 36.91 0.34 -9.50
C ILE A 47 36.10 -0.50 -8.51
N SER A 48 36.77 -1.29 -7.65
CA SER A 48 36.08 -2.11 -6.65
C SER A 48 35.25 -1.26 -5.69
N ARG A 49 35.80 -0.13 -5.24
CA ARG A 49 35.11 0.79 -4.33
C ARG A 49 33.88 1.44 -4.99
N ILE A 50 34.02 1.88 -6.24
CA ILE A 50 32.93 2.46 -7.02
C ILE A 50 31.82 1.42 -7.26
N ASP A 51 32.18 0.19 -7.61
CA ASP A 51 31.21 -0.89 -7.85
C ASP A 51 30.41 -1.22 -6.56
N ASP A 52 31.07 -1.21 -5.40
CA ASP A 52 30.39 -1.38 -4.11
C ASP A 52 29.47 -0.21 -3.75
N GLU A 53 29.86 1.02 -4.09
CA GLU A 53 29.02 2.22 -3.90
C GLU A 53 27.77 2.13 -4.78
N ILE A 54 27.93 1.86 -6.08
CA ILE A 54 26.81 1.69 -7.03
C ILE A 54 25.87 0.58 -6.56
N ARG A 55 26.41 -0.56 -6.12
CA ARG A 55 25.62 -1.68 -5.60
C ARG A 55 24.81 -1.27 -4.38
N THR A 56 25.42 -0.50 -3.48
CA THR A 56 24.76 -0.01 -2.26
C THR A 56 23.63 0.96 -2.58
N ILE A 57 23.87 1.92 -3.47
CA ILE A 57 22.86 2.88 -3.93
C ILE A 57 21.67 2.15 -4.57
N LYS A 58 21.92 1.23 -5.51
CA LYS A 58 20.86 0.44 -6.16
C LYS A 58 20.05 -0.39 -5.15
N ARG A 59 20.71 -0.95 -4.14
CA ARG A 59 20.03 -1.69 -3.06
C ARG A 59 19.12 -0.78 -2.24
N ILE A 60 19.58 0.41 -1.85
CA ILE A 60 18.78 1.35 -1.06
C ILE A 60 17.60 1.87 -1.89
N GLN A 61 17.85 2.28 -3.13
CA GLN A 61 16.83 2.71 -4.09
C GLN A 61 15.71 1.67 -4.22
N ARG A 62 16.07 0.39 -4.42
CA ARG A 62 15.09 -0.70 -4.51
C ARG A 62 14.23 -0.81 -3.26
N ARG A 63 14.83 -0.73 -2.07
CA ARG A 63 14.08 -0.81 -0.81
C ARG A 63 13.13 0.36 -0.62
N ILE A 64 13.54 1.57 -0.99
CA ILE A 64 12.67 2.76 -0.96
C ILE A 64 11.49 2.56 -1.91
N PHE A 65 11.77 2.13 -3.15
CA PHE A 65 10.75 1.86 -4.16
C PHE A 65 9.72 0.82 -3.66
N GLU A 66 10.18 -0.32 -3.16
CA GLU A 66 9.31 -1.39 -2.62
C GLU A 66 8.46 -0.88 -1.44
N ALA A 67 9.08 -0.15 -0.50
CA ALA A 67 8.41 0.37 0.68
C ALA A 67 7.33 1.42 0.36
N ARG A 68 7.57 2.27 -0.65
CA ARG A 68 6.62 3.29 -1.10
C ARG A 68 5.53 2.70 -1.97
N THR A 69 5.88 1.85 -2.93
CA THR A 69 4.92 1.17 -3.82
C THR A 69 3.92 0.35 -3.02
N SER A 70 4.39 -0.37 -1.99
CA SER A 70 3.51 -1.12 -1.10
C SER A 70 2.48 -0.22 -0.38
N LYS A 71 2.88 1.01 -0.01
CA LYS A 71 1.96 1.99 0.60
C LYS A 71 0.98 2.54 -0.43
N ILE A 72 1.41 2.78 -1.67
CA ILE A 72 0.55 3.25 -2.77
C ILE A 72 -0.51 2.20 -3.11
N ILE A 73 -0.15 0.92 -3.19
CA ILE A 73 -1.11 -0.17 -3.44
C ILE A 73 -2.14 -0.24 -2.31
N ARG A 74 -1.71 -0.13 -1.05
CA ARG A 74 -2.60 -0.10 0.12
C ARG A 74 -3.54 1.12 0.10
N ALA A 75 -3.00 2.29 -0.21
CA ALA A 75 -3.75 3.53 -0.40
C ALA A 75 -4.79 3.39 -1.53
N ALA A 76 -4.43 2.75 -2.64
CA ALA A 76 -5.36 2.53 -3.75
C ALA A 76 -6.55 1.69 -3.29
N TRP A 77 -6.28 0.59 -2.58
CA TRP A 77 -7.32 -0.27 -2.04
C TRP A 77 -8.22 0.45 -1.01
N ALA A 78 -7.64 1.16 -0.05
CA ALA A 78 -8.38 1.93 0.95
C ALA A 78 -9.33 2.95 0.29
N LYS A 79 -8.85 3.65 -0.74
CA LYS A 79 -9.66 4.60 -1.51
C LYS A 79 -10.82 3.92 -2.25
N VAL A 80 -10.63 2.71 -2.78
CA VAL A 80 -11.72 1.93 -3.41
C VAL A 80 -12.76 1.48 -2.38
N CYS A 81 -12.34 1.20 -1.14
CA CYS A 81 -13.23 0.91 -0.02
C CYS A 81 -13.94 2.16 0.55
N GLY A 82 -13.69 3.35 0.02
CA GLY A 82 -14.32 4.60 0.47
C GLY A 82 -13.60 5.32 1.61
N GLU A 83 -12.39 4.89 1.98
CA GLU A 83 -11.58 5.59 2.99
C GLU A 83 -10.88 6.82 2.39
N ALA A 84 -10.73 7.86 3.21
CA ALA A 84 -9.95 9.05 2.84
C ALA A 84 -8.45 8.75 2.93
N VAL A 85 -7.72 9.07 1.85
CA VAL A 85 -6.28 8.79 1.74
C VAL A 85 -5.52 10.09 1.53
N ASN A 86 -4.53 10.36 2.39
CA ASN A 86 -3.63 11.50 2.22
C ASN A 86 -2.64 11.25 1.07
N VAL A 87 -2.63 12.17 0.09
CA VAL A 87 -1.79 12.12 -1.12
C VAL A 87 -0.68 13.18 -1.15
N GLU A 88 -0.52 13.97 -0.10
CA GLU A 88 0.42 15.12 -0.06
C GLU A 88 1.89 14.70 -0.14
N ASN A 89 2.22 13.52 0.38
CA ASN A 89 3.58 12.98 0.43
C ASN A 89 3.95 12.12 -0.80
N LEU A 90 3.07 12.05 -1.80
CA LEU A 90 3.31 11.33 -3.05
C LEU A 90 3.92 12.27 -4.08
N THR A 91 4.87 11.74 -4.86
CA THR A 91 5.37 12.43 -6.05
C THR A 91 4.29 12.48 -7.13
N THR A 92 4.48 13.32 -8.15
CA THR A 92 3.56 13.41 -9.28
C THR A 92 3.35 12.06 -9.97
N ALA A 93 4.43 11.29 -10.18
CA ALA A 93 4.37 9.95 -10.78
C ALA A 93 3.60 8.94 -9.90
N GLU A 94 3.75 9.03 -8.57
CA GLU A 94 3.07 8.14 -7.65
C GLU A 94 1.57 8.45 -7.52
N LYS A 95 1.17 9.73 -7.64
CA LYS A 95 -0.24 10.13 -7.71
C LYS A 95 -0.93 9.57 -8.96
N ASP A 96 -0.24 9.60 -10.09
CA ASP A 96 -0.71 8.98 -11.32
C ASP A 96 -0.87 7.45 -11.16
N LEU A 97 0.14 6.78 -10.58
CA LEU A 97 0.04 5.35 -10.25
C LEU A 97 -1.15 5.04 -9.33
N LEU A 98 -1.35 5.83 -8.27
CA LEU A 98 -2.46 5.66 -7.34
C LEU A 98 -3.80 5.73 -8.09
N THR A 99 -3.98 6.73 -8.94
CA THR A 99 -5.21 6.95 -9.70
C THR A 99 -5.49 5.80 -10.67
N LYS A 100 -4.45 5.31 -11.36
CA LYS A 100 -4.56 4.15 -12.25
C LYS A 100 -4.95 2.88 -11.49
N LEU A 101 -4.31 2.62 -10.35
CA LEU A 101 -4.63 1.47 -9.51
C LEU A 101 -6.07 1.53 -8.97
N THR A 102 -6.52 2.71 -8.53
CA THR A 102 -7.88 2.86 -7.99
C THR A 102 -8.94 2.59 -9.05
N ASN A 103 -8.71 3.04 -10.28
CA ASN A 103 -9.62 2.78 -11.40
C ASN A 103 -9.65 1.30 -11.75
N LEU A 104 -8.48 0.66 -11.92
CA LEU A 104 -8.38 -0.77 -12.24
C LEU A 104 -9.06 -1.66 -11.18
N ILE A 105 -8.84 -1.36 -9.90
CA ILE A 105 -9.45 -2.13 -8.81
C ILE A 105 -10.98 -1.88 -8.77
N SER A 106 -11.43 -0.66 -9.01
CA SER A 106 -12.87 -0.34 -9.05
C SER A 106 -13.56 -1.03 -10.22
N GLU A 107 -12.99 -0.97 -11.42
CA GLU A 107 -13.48 -1.67 -12.61
C GLU A 107 -13.56 -3.18 -12.36
N PHE A 108 -12.53 -3.77 -11.75
CA PHE A 108 -12.52 -5.18 -11.40
C PHE A 108 -13.61 -5.54 -10.37
N ARG A 109 -13.76 -4.71 -9.32
CA ARG A 109 -14.82 -4.87 -8.31
C ARG A 109 -16.18 -4.84 -9.00
N ASP A 110 -16.45 -3.80 -9.77
CA ASP A 110 -17.74 -3.57 -10.40
C ASP A 110 -18.07 -4.72 -11.38
N ALA A 111 -17.11 -5.18 -12.20
CA ALA A 111 -17.31 -6.32 -13.09
C ALA A 111 -17.62 -7.64 -12.35
N MET A 112 -17.07 -7.83 -11.14
CA MET A 112 -17.34 -9.02 -10.32
C MET A 112 -18.64 -8.91 -9.52
N THR A 113 -19.01 -7.71 -9.08
CA THR A 113 -20.21 -7.47 -8.27
C THR A 113 -21.46 -7.15 -9.09
N GLU A 114 -21.33 -6.61 -10.31
CA GLU A 114 -22.47 -6.38 -11.21
C GLU A 114 -23.15 -7.69 -11.59
N LYS A 115 -22.39 -8.78 -11.77
CA LYS A 115 -22.97 -10.12 -11.97
C LYS A 115 -23.84 -10.57 -10.79
N VAL A 116 -23.41 -10.24 -9.56
CA VAL A 116 -24.17 -10.53 -8.33
C VAL A 116 -25.42 -9.64 -8.26
N ASN A 117 -25.33 -8.37 -8.63
CA ASN A 117 -26.50 -7.50 -8.70
C ASN A 117 -27.48 -7.93 -9.80
N THR A 118 -27.03 -8.51 -10.92
CA THR A 118 -27.95 -8.97 -11.97
C THR A 118 -28.76 -10.20 -11.52
N GLU A 119 -28.17 -11.09 -10.72
CA GLU A 119 -28.88 -12.24 -10.13
C GLU A 119 -29.79 -11.82 -8.96
N ILE A 120 -29.37 -10.84 -8.17
CA ILE A 120 -30.16 -10.28 -7.06
C ILE A 120 -31.33 -9.42 -7.58
N GLU A 121 -31.13 -8.58 -8.59
CA GLU A 121 -32.21 -7.76 -9.20
C GLU A 121 -33.25 -8.65 -9.91
N ASN A 122 -32.82 -9.76 -10.54
CA ASN A 122 -33.75 -10.74 -11.10
C ASN A 122 -34.53 -11.52 -10.03
N ALA A 123 -33.97 -11.71 -8.83
CA ALA A 123 -34.67 -12.32 -7.69
C ALA A 123 -35.54 -11.32 -6.90
N LYS A 124 -35.21 -10.02 -6.92
CA LYS A 124 -35.93 -8.96 -6.19
C LYS A 124 -37.23 -8.50 -6.86
N ASN A 125 -37.43 -8.78 -8.15
CA ASN A 125 -38.68 -8.47 -8.86
C ASN A 125 -39.91 -9.31 -8.43
N GLN A 126 -39.83 -10.10 -7.35
CA GLN A 126 -40.97 -10.83 -6.77
C GLN A 126 -41.34 -10.51 -5.32
N THR A 127 -40.63 -9.63 -4.61
CA THR A 127 -41.09 -9.20 -3.27
C THR A 127 -40.67 -7.78 -2.96
N ASN A 128 -41.68 -6.90 -2.94
CA ASN A 128 -41.59 -5.52 -2.51
C ASN A 128 -41.04 -5.36 -1.10
N GLU A 129 -40.32 -4.24 -0.93
CA GLU A 129 -40.30 -3.38 0.26
C GLU A 129 -39.97 -4.05 1.59
N ASP A 130 -38.67 -4.21 1.85
CA ASP A 130 -37.98 -3.58 3.00
C ASP A 130 -36.59 -4.19 3.09
N LEU A 131 -35.56 -3.34 2.99
CA LEU A 131 -34.20 -3.48 3.55
C LEU A 131 -33.33 -2.39 2.91
N SER A 132 -33.67 -1.13 3.19
CA SER A 132 -32.66 -0.09 3.28
C SER A 132 -31.73 -0.40 4.46
N GLU A 133 -30.45 -0.09 4.28
CA GLU A 133 -29.37 -0.11 5.29
C GLU A 133 -28.68 -1.45 5.57
N THR A 134 -27.62 -1.73 4.81
CA THR A 134 -26.31 -1.84 5.48
C THR A 134 -25.17 -1.47 4.52
N SER A 135 -24.89 -0.17 4.42
CA SER A 135 -23.53 0.29 4.13
C SER A 135 -22.66 -0.13 5.32
N GLN A 136 -22.23 -1.40 5.36
CA GLN A 136 -21.28 -1.84 6.37
C GLN A 136 -19.93 -1.24 5.99
N ASP A 137 -19.52 -0.19 6.71
CA ASP A 137 -18.15 0.31 6.69
C ASP A 137 -17.17 -0.86 6.84
N PHE A 138 -16.18 -0.95 5.96
CA PHE A 138 -15.06 -1.87 6.07
C PHE A 138 -13.87 -1.14 6.69
N GLU A 139 -13.02 -1.88 7.41
CA GLU A 139 -11.82 -1.35 8.05
C GLU A 139 -10.63 -2.26 7.73
N LEU A 140 -9.54 -1.66 7.28
CA LEU A 140 -8.30 -2.36 6.99
C LEU A 140 -7.53 -2.62 8.29
N VAL A 141 -7.25 -3.90 8.58
CA VAL A 141 -6.51 -4.30 9.78
C VAL A 141 -5.30 -5.16 9.42
N ARG A 142 -4.24 -5.03 10.21
CA ARG A 142 -3.10 -5.97 10.21
C ARG A 142 -3.26 -6.95 11.35
N VAL A 143 -3.18 -8.22 11.05
CA VAL A 143 -3.35 -9.30 12.02
C VAL A 143 -2.05 -9.55 12.77
N LYS A 144 -2.07 -9.47 14.10
CA LYS A 144 -0.89 -9.66 14.98
C LYS A 144 -0.68 -11.13 15.38
N THR A 145 -1.73 -11.95 15.31
CA THR A 145 -1.72 -13.34 15.79
C THR A 145 -2.50 -14.27 14.86
N ASN A 146 -2.24 -15.58 14.90
CA ASN A 146 -3.04 -16.54 14.13
C ASN A 146 -4.44 -16.69 14.75
N ILE A 147 -5.47 -16.18 14.07
CA ILE A 147 -6.87 -16.19 14.54
C ILE A 147 -7.63 -17.41 14.00
N GLY A 148 -7.16 -18.02 12.90
CA GLY A 148 -7.82 -19.18 12.30
C GLY A 148 -9.06 -18.78 11.48
N LYS A 149 -10.05 -19.67 11.39
CA LYS A 149 -11.29 -19.43 10.62
C LYS A 149 -12.41 -18.88 11.51
N PHE A 150 -13.08 -17.81 11.09
CA PHE A 150 -14.29 -17.30 11.75
C PHE A 150 -15.28 -16.73 10.72
N GLU A 151 -16.55 -16.58 11.11
CA GLU A 151 -17.60 -15.99 10.28
C GLU A 151 -17.82 -14.53 10.68
N GLY A 152 -17.81 -13.62 9.71
CA GLY A 152 -18.06 -12.21 9.92
C GLY A 152 -19.55 -11.87 9.96
N VAL A 153 -19.87 -10.67 10.47
CA VAL A 153 -21.25 -10.11 10.44
C VAL A 153 -21.86 -9.96 9.05
N ASP A 154 -21.06 -10.08 7.99
CA ASP A 154 -21.48 -10.10 6.59
C ASP A 154 -21.75 -11.52 6.05
N GLY A 155 -21.70 -12.53 6.93
CA GLY A 155 -21.88 -13.95 6.58
C GLY A 155 -20.67 -14.58 5.87
N LYS A 156 -19.55 -13.87 5.70
CA LYS A 156 -18.35 -14.41 5.06
C LYS A 156 -17.45 -15.11 6.06
N THR A 157 -16.87 -16.23 5.66
CA THR A 157 -15.83 -16.91 6.45
C THR A 157 -14.45 -16.35 6.12
N TYR A 158 -13.77 -15.82 7.13
CA TYR A 158 -12.40 -15.31 7.06
C TYR A 158 -11.42 -16.32 7.64
N LYS A 159 -10.26 -16.50 7.01
CA LYS A 159 -9.13 -17.28 7.55
C LYS A 159 -7.94 -16.35 7.71
N LEU A 160 -7.59 -16.01 8.94
CA LEU A 160 -6.56 -15.01 9.24
C LEU A 160 -5.34 -15.61 9.93
N SER A 161 -4.18 -15.27 9.40
CA SER A 161 -2.86 -15.61 9.90
C SER A 161 -2.11 -14.35 10.34
N ARG A 162 -1.10 -14.52 11.20
CA ARG A 162 -0.24 -13.42 11.63
C ARG A 162 0.42 -12.75 10.41
N GLU A 163 0.49 -11.42 10.44
CA GLU A 163 0.93 -10.51 9.38
C GLU A 163 -0.04 -10.32 8.19
N ASP A 164 -1.19 -11.00 8.17
CA ASP A 164 -2.19 -10.77 7.13
C ASP A 164 -2.74 -9.34 7.21
N VAL A 165 -2.88 -8.70 6.05
CA VAL A 165 -3.52 -7.39 5.91
C VAL A 165 -4.84 -7.59 5.19
N VAL A 166 -5.94 -7.39 5.91
CA VAL A 166 -7.28 -7.75 5.45
C VAL A 166 -8.29 -6.64 5.71
N THR A 167 -9.26 -6.49 4.81
CA THR A 167 -10.44 -5.67 5.05
C THR A 167 -11.53 -6.50 5.67
N LEU A 168 -12.00 -6.08 6.84
CA LEU A 168 -13.08 -6.71 7.57
C LEU A 168 -14.20 -5.70 7.79
N PRO A 169 -15.46 -6.15 7.93
CA PRO A 169 -16.53 -5.31 8.44
C PRO A 169 -16.10 -4.64 9.75
N LYS A 170 -16.40 -3.35 9.93
CA LYS A 170 -15.97 -2.53 11.07
C LYS A 170 -16.28 -3.15 12.44
N LEU A 171 -17.39 -3.88 12.56
CA LEU A 171 -17.74 -4.62 13.78
C LEU A 171 -16.73 -5.73 14.08
N ASN A 172 -16.34 -6.51 13.07
CA ASN A 172 -15.35 -7.58 13.20
C ASN A 172 -13.95 -7.01 13.47
N ALA A 173 -13.56 -5.96 12.72
CA ALA A 173 -12.29 -5.27 12.90
C ALA A 173 -12.12 -4.75 14.34
N LYS A 174 -13.11 -4.00 14.85
CA LYS A 174 -13.10 -3.49 16.23
C LYS A 174 -13.00 -4.60 17.28
N ALA A 175 -13.66 -5.74 17.05
CA ALA A 175 -13.58 -6.88 17.96
C ALA A 175 -12.15 -7.46 18.02
N LEU A 176 -11.50 -7.64 16.87
CA LEU A 176 -10.13 -8.15 16.80
C LEU A 176 -9.11 -7.16 17.37
N ILE A 177 -9.34 -5.86 17.18
CA ILE A 177 -8.51 -4.79 17.75
C ILE A 177 -8.62 -4.77 19.27
N LYS A 178 -9.86 -4.84 19.80
CA LYS A 178 -10.10 -4.88 21.24
C LYS A 178 -9.47 -6.12 21.91
N ALA A 179 -9.35 -7.21 21.18
CA ALA A 179 -8.71 -8.45 21.63
C ALA A 179 -7.17 -8.47 21.46
N ASP A 180 -6.56 -7.37 21.02
CA ASP A 180 -5.13 -7.27 20.65
C ASP A 180 -4.66 -8.28 19.57
N ALA A 181 -5.62 -8.86 18.83
CA ALA A 181 -5.37 -9.85 17.79
C ALA A 181 -5.09 -9.22 16.42
N ALA A 182 -5.52 -7.97 16.24
CA ALA A 182 -5.25 -7.16 15.06
C ALA A 182 -5.01 -5.70 15.47
N GLU A 183 -4.36 -4.93 14.62
CA GLU A 183 -4.19 -3.49 14.76
C GLU A 183 -4.88 -2.76 13.59
N PRO A 184 -5.60 -1.65 13.85
CA PRO A 184 -6.16 -0.85 12.77
C PRO A 184 -5.03 -0.24 11.96
N ILE A 185 -5.15 -0.26 10.64
CA ILE A 185 -4.24 0.46 9.75
C ILE A 185 -4.92 1.77 9.36
N SER A 186 -5.17 2.63 10.35
CA SER A 186 -5.61 4.01 10.11
C SER A 186 -4.40 4.88 9.82
N TRP A 187 -4.35 5.51 8.65
CA TRP A 187 -3.37 6.57 8.40
C TRP A 187 -4.05 7.92 8.59
N GLY A 188 -3.98 8.47 9.80
CA GLY A 188 -4.51 9.78 10.18
C GLY A 188 -4.15 10.14 11.62
N ASP A 189 -3.31 11.18 11.74
CA ASP A 189 -2.99 12.03 12.89
C ASP A 189 -2.71 11.38 14.26
N SER A 190 -1.42 11.39 14.61
CA SER A 190 -1.00 11.57 16.00
C SER A 190 -0.32 12.94 16.05
N GLU A 191 -0.92 13.85 16.80
CA GLU A 191 -0.44 15.22 17.09
C GLU A 191 1.06 15.29 17.44
#